data_AF-A0A5J9TTP7-F1
#
_entry.id   AF-A0A5J9TTP7-F1
#
_cell.length_a   1.000
_cell.length_b   1.000
_cell.length_c   1.000
_cell.angle_alpha   90.00
_cell.angle_beta   90.00
_cell.angle_gamma   90.00
#
_symmetry.space_group_name_H-M   'P 1'
#
loop_
_entity.id
_entity.type
_entity.pdbx_description
1 polymer ?
#
loop_
_entity_poly.entity_id
_entity_poly.type
_entity_poly.pdbx_seq_one_letter_code
_entity_poly.pdbx_strand_id
1 'polypeptide(L)'
;MVSGAKKRELFMGQPYRAGDAPDPGAGSIENVPHGPLHGWVGDPRQPNGEDMGNFYSAARDPVFFALHANIDRLWHVWRGLRPGGNNTDFADPDWLDASFLFYDEDARLVRVRVRDCLDVTALRYAYQDVGLPWLNAKPAKTAGTPVPATGASLPAKLDETVRVAVTRPRVSRSQKEKAEEEEVLVVEGIEIADHSRYVKFDVYVNQCAAAGADGAAAAECAGSVAITPHVVKHEKKKGSGSVKTAARFGITDLLDTIGADAEKTIVVSLVPRCAGDVVTVGGVSIEYVK
;
A
#
# COMPACT_ATOMS: atom_id res chain seq x y z
N MET A 1 -8.44 -3.19 -0.67
CA MET A 1 -9.40 -4.32 -0.59
C MET A 1 -10.03 -4.70 -1.92
N VAL A 2 -10.62 -3.78 -2.70
CA VAL A 2 -11.28 -4.11 -3.98
C VAL A 2 -10.45 -3.64 -5.18
N SER A 3 -10.52 -2.36 -5.54
CA SER A 3 -9.89 -1.82 -6.75
C SER A 3 -8.36 -1.84 -6.70
N GLY A 4 -7.76 -1.48 -5.56
CA GLY A 4 -6.30 -1.52 -5.38
C GLY A 4 -5.73 -2.89 -5.01
N ALA A 5 -6.54 -3.95 -4.96
CA ALA A 5 -6.13 -5.28 -4.48
C ALA A 5 -6.68 -6.41 -5.35
N LYS A 6 -6.71 -6.19 -6.67
CA LYS A 6 -7.29 -7.14 -7.63
C LYS A 6 -6.41 -8.36 -7.89
N LYS A 7 -5.12 -8.23 -7.63
CA LYS A 7 -4.08 -9.25 -7.76
C LYS A 7 -3.41 -9.45 -6.41
N ARG A 8 -2.89 -10.65 -6.16
CA ARG A 8 -2.32 -11.02 -4.85
C ARG A 8 -1.10 -10.17 -4.50
N GLU A 9 -0.29 -9.79 -5.48
CA GLU A 9 0.88 -8.90 -5.35
C GLU A 9 0.48 -7.48 -4.92
N LEU A 10 -0.72 -7.03 -5.33
CA LEU A 10 -1.26 -5.73 -4.91
C LEU A 10 -1.88 -5.80 -3.50
N PHE A 11 -2.32 -6.98 -3.06
CA PHE A 11 -2.86 -7.18 -1.72
C PHE A 11 -1.76 -7.40 -0.68
N MET A 12 -0.90 -8.39 -0.94
CA MET A 12 0.11 -8.92 -0.01
C MET A 12 1.46 -8.21 -0.10
N GLY A 13 1.76 -7.55 -1.22
CA GLY A 13 3.07 -6.93 -1.45
C GLY A 13 3.97 -7.74 -2.37
N GLN A 14 5.20 -7.27 -2.54
CA GLN A 14 6.20 -7.84 -3.43
C GLN A 14 7.01 -8.95 -2.76
N PRO A 15 7.58 -9.89 -3.54
CA PRO A 15 8.43 -10.94 -3.00
C PRO A 15 9.62 -10.38 -2.23
N TYR A 16 9.92 -11.00 -1.09
CA TYR A 16 11.12 -10.75 -0.28
C TYR A 16 11.81 -12.09 0.01
N ARG A 17 13.02 -12.29 -0.52
CA ARG A 17 13.80 -13.52 -0.40
C ARG A 17 15.13 -13.29 0.30
N ALA A 18 15.76 -14.38 0.74
CA ALA A 18 17.08 -14.33 1.32
C ALA A 18 18.09 -13.74 0.30
N GLY A 19 18.78 -12.67 0.70
CA GLY A 19 19.73 -11.94 -0.14
C GLY A 19 19.14 -10.70 -0.82
N ASP A 20 17.83 -10.50 -0.77
CA ASP A 20 17.19 -9.30 -1.29
C ASP A 20 17.47 -8.09 -0.39
N ALA A 21 17.47 -6.90 -1.01
CA ALA A 21 17.39 -5.65 -0.26
C ALA A 21 16.05 -5.55 0.48
N PRO A 22 16.00 -4.92 1.66
CA PRO A 22 14.76 -4.72 2.40
C PRO A 22 13.76 -3.86 1.61
N ASP A 23 12.51 -3.86 2.06
CA ASP A 23 11.43 -2.99 1.57
C ASP A 23 11.07 -3.14 0.07
N PRO A 24 10.86 -4.37 -0.44
CA PRO A 24 10.64 -4.61 -1.88
C PRO A 24 9.35 -3.98 -2.45
N GLY A 25 8.42 -3.59 -1.57
CA GLY A 25 7.18 -2.89 -1.91
C GLY A 25 5.99 -3.49 -1.18
N ALA A 26 5.42 -2.70 -0.29
CA ALA A 26 4.30 -3.08 0.57
C ALA A 26 3.01 -3.34 -0.21
N GLY A 27 2.16 -4.21 0.33
CA GLY A 27 0.81 -4.43 -0.17
C GLY A 27 -0.12 -3.23 0.07
N SER A 28 -1.29 -3.26 -0.56
CA SER A 28 -2.29 -2.18 -0.40
C SER A 28 -2.74 -1.99 1.04
N ILE A 29 -2.94 -3.08 1.80
CA ILE A 29 -3.45 -3.02 3.19
C ILE A 29 -2.38 -2.62 4.18
N GLU A 30 -1.14 -3.04 3.97
CA GLU A 30 0.02 -2.61 4.76
C GLU A 30 0.24 -1.09 4.64
N ASN A 31 0.07 -0.53 3.44
CA ASN A 31 0.06 0.92 3.25
C ASN A 31 -1.18 1.56 3.90
N VAL A 32 -2.39 1.27 3.39
CA VAL A 32 -3.64 1.88 3.85
C VAL A 32 -4.72 0.81 3.97
N PRO A 33 -5.29 0.59 5.17
CA PRO A 33 -5.32 1.52 6.31
C PRO A 33 -4.26 1.30 7.41
N HIS A 34 -3.42 0.27 7.33
CA HIS A 34 -2.52 -0.11 8.43
C HIS A 34 -1.55 1.02 8.85
N GLY A 35 -0.77 1.58 7.93
CA GLY A 35 0.18 2.67 8.22
C GLY A 35 -0.48 3.88 8.91
N PRO A 36 -1.55 4.46 8.33
CA PRO A 36 -2.28 5.57 8.97
C PRO A 36 -2.84 5.26 10.35
N LEU A 37 -3.29 4.03 10.63
CA LEU A 37 -3.79 3.67 11.96
C LEU A 37 -2.68 3.65 13.01
N HIS A 38 -1.49 3.15 12.67
CA HIS A 38 -0.32 3.27 13.54
C HIS A 38 0.00 4.73 13.86
N GLY A 39 0.07 5.58 12.83
CA GLY A 39 0.32 7.01 12.98
C GLY A 39 -0.78 7.76 13.75
N TRP A 40 -2.03 7.31 13.66
CA TRP A 40 -3.17 7.94 14.34
C TRP A 40 -3.24 7.58 15.83
N VAL A 41 -2.95 6.32 16.20
CA VAL A 41 -3.00 5.89 17.61
C VAL A 41 -1.74 6.29 18.38
N GLY A 42 -0.57 6.38 17.73
CA GLY A 42 0.68 6.80 18.38
C GLY A 42 0.59 8.19 19.02
N ASP A 43 1.25 8.40 20.16
CA ASP A 43 1.23 9.70 20.85
C ASP A 43 2.23 10.66 20.21
N PRO A 44 1.78 11.73 19.53
CA PRO A 44 2.68 12.68 18.85
C PRO A 44 3.55 13.50 19.82
N ARG A 45 3.30 13.41 21.14
CA ARG A 45 4.12 14.07 22.17
C ARG A 45 5.34 13.22 22.58
N GLN A 46 5.34 11.93 22.24
CA GLN A 46 6.49 11.06 22.49
C GLN A 46 7.56 11.28 21.41
N PRO A 47 8.86 11.10 21.72
CA PRO A 47 9.95 11.46 20.81
C PRO A 47 9.90 10.78 19.44
N ASN A 48 9.30 9.59 19.37
CA ASN A 48 9.21 8.78 18.16
C ASN A 48 7.76 8.34 17.85
N GLY A 49 6.75 8.93 18.49
CA GLY A 49 5.34 8.55 18.29
C GLY A 49 4.90 7.32 19.08
N GLU A 50 5.62 6.97 20.15
CA GLU A 50 5.29 5.81 20.98
C GLU A 50 3.85 5.83 21.53
N ASP A 51 3.23 4.68 21.78
CA ASP A 51 3.74 3.35 21.45
C ASP A 51 3.41 2.96 19.99
N MET A 52 2.17 3.15 19.54
CA MET A 52 1.67 2.68 18.25
C MET A 52 2.30 3.31 17.01
N GLY A 53 2.85 4.52 17.10
CA GLY A 53 3.39 5.25 15.95
C GLY A 53 4.77 4.77 15.47
N ASN A 54 5.38 3.80 16.14
CA ASN A 54 6.68 3.25 15.76
C ASN A 54 6.76 1.74 16.04
N PHE A 55 7.31 0.98 15.10
CA PHE A 55 7.27 -0.48 15.19
C PHE A 55 8.04 -1.08 16.37
N TYR A 56 9.08 -0.42 16.90
CA TYR A 56 9.79 -0.97 18.07
C TYR A 56 8.96 -0.90 19.36
N SER A 57 7.97 -0.01 19.41
CA SER A 57 7.13 0.25 20.58
C SER A 57 5.69 -0.17 20.39
N ALA A 58 5.21 -0.37 19.15
CA ALA A 58 3.80 -0.55 18.85
C ALA A 58 3.12 -1.63 19.70
N ALA A 59 3.76 -2.81 19.83
CA ALA A 59 3.23 -3.92 20.60
C ALA A 59 3.22 -3.72 22.14
N ARG A 60 3.75 -2.61 22.65
CA ARG A 60 3.64 -2.24 24.08
C ARG A 60 2.25 -1.71 24.42
N ASP A 61 1.54 -1.16 23.43
CA ASP A 61 0.13 -0.86 23.54
C ASP A 61 -0.70 -2.11 23.19
N PRO A 62 -1.53 -2.64 24.11
CA PRO A 62 -2.37 -3.81 23.83
C PRO A 62 -3.29 -3.67 22.61
N VAL A 63 -3.65 -2.45 22.21
CA VAL A 63 -4.50 -2.22 21.02
C VAL A 63 -3.82 -2.68 19.72
N PHE A 64 -2.49 -2.80 19.72
CA PHE A 64 -1.71 -3.35 18.61
C PHE A 64 -2.26 -4.70 18.14
N PHE A 65 -2.53 -5.60 19.09
CA PHE A 65 -3.01 -6.95 18.78
C PHE A 65 -4.43 -6.93 18.22
N ALA A 66 -5.30 -6.02 18.69
CA ALA A 66 -6.64 -5.84 18.16
C ALA A 66 -6.63 -5.25 16.73
N LEU A 67 -5.74 -4.30 16.47
CA LEU A 67 -5.52 -3.77 15.12
C LEU A 67 -5.06 -4.89 14.17
N HIS A 68 -4.02 -5.64 14.54
CA HIS A 68 -3.49 -6.71 13.71
C HIS A 68 -4.46 -7.89 13.55
N ALA A 69 -5.32 -8.18 14.53
CA ALA A 69 -6.41 -9.13 14.37
C ALA A 69 -7.38 -8.69 13.27
N ASN A 70 -7.70 -7.40 13.16
CA ASN A 70 -8.54 -6.94 12.06
C ASN A 70 -7.79 -6.90 10.71
N ILE A 71 -6.46 -6.68 10.69
CA ILE A 71 -5.65 -6.83 9.48
C ILE A 71 -5.63 -8.28 8.98
N ASP A 72 -5.47 -9.24 9.89
CA ASP A 72 -5.60 -10.68 9.58
C ASP A 72 -7.00 -11.03 9.08
N ARG A 73 -8.05 -10.48 9.73
CA ARG A 73 -9.43 -10.60 9.24
C ARG A 73 -9.60 -10.06 7.83
N LEU A 74 -8.95 -8.95 7.46
CA LEU A 74 -9.04 -8.41 6.10
C LEU A 74 -8.47 -9.39 5.07
N TRP A 75 -7.43 -10.16 5.39
CA TRP A 75 -6.97 -11.23 4.50
C TRP A 75 -8.03 -12.32 4.33
N HIS A 76 -8.66 -12.77 5.42
CA HIS A 76 -9.79 -13.70 5.34
C HIS A 76 -10.93 -13.15 4.45
N VAL A 77 -11.35 -11.90 4.68
CA VAL A 77 -12.40 -11.25 3.87
C VAL A 77 -12.00 -11.16 2.41
N TRP A 78 -10.78 -10.71 2.11
CA TRP A 78 -10.27 -10.53 0.74
C TRP A 78 -10.39 -11.80 -0.09
N ARG A 79 -10.03 -12.97 0.46
CA ARG A 79 -10.16 -14.26 -0.24
C ARG A 79 -11.59 -14.55 -0.71
N GLY A 80 -12.59 -14.11 0.04
CA GLY A 80 -14.01 -14.28 -0.28
C GLY A 80 -14.64 -13.21 -1.18
N LEU A 81 -13.96 -12.09 -1.48
CA LEU A 81 -14.59 -10.95 -2.16
C LEU A 81 -14.85 -11.15 -3.66
N ARG A 82 -14.09 -12.00 -4.35
CA ARG A 82 -14.25 -12.20 -5.80
C ARG A 82 -15.17 -13.37 -6.11
N PRO A 83 -16.02 -13.26 -7.15
CA PRO A 83 -16.81 -14.39 -7.64
C PRO A 83 -15.93 -15.63 -7.85
N GLY A 84 -16.36 -16.77 -7.33
CA GLY A 84 -15.63 -18.04 -7.41
C GLY A 84 -14.43 -18.18 -6.47
N GLY A 85 -14.18 -17.23 -5.56
CA GLY A 85 -13.04 -17.30 -4.63
C GLY A 85 -11.69 -17.06 -5.31
N ASN A 86 -11.67 -16.33 -6.43
CA ASN A 86 -10.48 -16.16 -7.27
C ASN A 86 -9.37 -15.29 -6.65
N ASN A 87 -9.56 -14.73 -5.45
CA ASN A 87 -8.48 -14.12 -4.69
C ASN A 87 -7.70 -15.23 -3.99
N THR A 88 -6.63 -15.70 -4.63
CA THR A 88 -5.80 -16.81 -4.15
C THR A 88 -4.50 -16.32 -3.54
N ASP A 89 -4.02 -17.03 -2.53
CA ASP A 89 -2.70 -16.83 -1.92
C ASP A 89 -1.56 -17.16 -2.90
N PHE A 90 -0.32 -16.80 -2.56
CA PHE A 90 0.84 -17.19 -3.39
C PHE A 90 1.06 -18.70 -3.37
N ALA A 91 1.36 -19.26 -4.54
CA ALA A 91 1.76 -20.67 -4.68
C ALA A 91 3.28 -20.83 -4.80
N ASP A 92 4.04 -19.73 -4.71
CA ASP A 92 5.49 -19.71 -4.78
C ASP A 92 6.09 -20.51 -3.61
N PRO A 93 6.89 -21.55 -3.86
CA PRO A 93 7.58 -22.29 -2.80
C PRO A 93 8.41 -21.40 -1.88
N ASP A 94 9.06 -20.34 -2.38
CA ASP A 94 9.87 -19.45 -1.56
C ASP A 94 9.02 -18.73 -0.51
N TRP A 95 7.79 -18.36 -0.88
CA TRP A 95 6.82 -17.78 0.05
C TRP A 95 6.24 -18.83 0.99
N LEU A 96 5.88 -20.01 0.48
CA LEU A 96 5.27 -21.08 1.26
C LEU A 96 6.22 -21.72 2.28
N ASP A 97 7.52 -21.79 1.98
CA ASP A 97 8.57 -22.35 2.84
C ASP A 97 9.29 -21.30 3.71
N ALA A 98 9.02 -20.00 3.51
CA ALA A 98 9.47 -18.98 4.43
C ALA A 98 9.02 -19.32 5.86
N SER A 99 9.96 -19.24 6.80
CA SER A 99 9.76 -19.70 8.17
C SER A 99 10.19 -18.67 9.20
N PHE A 100 9.45 -18.65 10.30
CA PHE A 100 9.64 -17.73 11.41
C PHE A 100 9.76 -18.52 12.72
N LEU A 101 10.36 -17.92 13.74
CA LEU A 101 10.54 -18.51 15.05
C LEU A 101 9.73 -17.72 16.09
N PHE A 102 8.87 -18.41 16.84
CA PHE A 102 8.08 -17.82 17.92
C PHE A 102 8.23 -18.65 19.19
N TYR A 103 8.05 -18.02 20.35
CA TYR A 103 7.80 -18.76 21.58
C TYR A 103 6.32 -19.09 21.69
N ASP A 104 6.00 -20.34 22.03
CA ASP A 104 4.64 -20.77 22.36
C ASP A 104 4.28 -20.46 23.83
N GLU A 105 3.08 -20.85 24.25
CA GLU A 105 2.58 -20.66 25.62
C GLU A 105 3.36 -21.46 26.68
N ASP A 106 4.09 -22.50 26.27
CA ASP A 106 4.98 -23.32 27.11
C ASP A 106 6.43 -22.78 27.11
N ALA A 107 6.66 -21.60 26.53
CA ALA A 107 7.97 -20.97 26.34
C ALA A 107 8.95 -21.83 25.53
N ARG A 108 8.46 -22.66 24.61
CA ARG A 108 9.28 -23.41 23.66
C ARG A 108 9.44 -22.62 22.37
N LEU A 109 10.64 -22.68 21.79
CA LEU A 109 10.92 -22.06 20.50
C LEU A 109 10.38 -22.95 19.37
N VAL A 110 9.37 -22.47 18.65
CA VAL A 110 8.69 -23.18 17.57
C VAL A 110 8.99 -22.52 16.23
N ARG A 111 9.29 -23.35 15.23
CA ARG A 111 9.40 -22.91 13.83
C ARG A 111 8.06 -23.10 13.13
N VAL A 112 7.55 -22.03 12.54
CA VAL A 112 6.33 -22.05 11.72
C VAL A 112 6.66 -21.67 10.29
N ARG A 113 5.88 -22.17 9.31
CA ARG A 113 5.98 -21.77 7.91
C ARG A 113 4.72 -21.05 7.46
N VAL A 114 4.84 -20.20 6.45
CA VAL A 114 3.69 -19.50 5.85
C VAL A 114 2.61 -20.48 5.38
N ARG A 115 2.98 -21.59 4.74
CA ARG A 115 2.00 -22.59 4.28
C ARG A 115 1.09 -23.14 5.39
N ASP A 116 1.56 -23.15 6.63
CA ASP A 116 0.85 -23.74 7.77
C ASP A 116 -0.19 -22.78 8.36
N CYS A 117 -0.22 -21.50 7.93
CA CYS A 117 -1.20 -20.51 8.39
C CYS A 117 -2.28 -20.14 7.36
N LEU A 118 -2.27 -20.76 6.18
CA LEU A 118 -3.27 -20.46 5.13
C LEU A 118 -4.67 -20.97 5.50
N ASP A 119 -4.75 -22.09 6.22
CA ASP A 119 -6.00 -22.63 6.73
C ASP A 119 -6.20 -22.24 8.20
N VAL A 120 -7.02 -21.22 8.43
CA VAL A 120 -7.35 -20.72 9.78
C VAL A 120 -8.14 -21.76 10.60
N THR A 121 -8.80 -22.73 9.96
CA THR A 121 -9.51 -23.80 10.68
C THR A 121 -8.52 -24.78 11.30
N ALA A 122 -7.40 -25.06 10.65
CA ALA A 122 -6.28 -25.83 11.22
C ALA A 122 -5.64 -25.09 12.41
N LEU A 123 -5.63 -23.75 12.38
CA LEU A 123 -5.21 -22.88 13.49
C LEU A 123 -6.29 -22.70 14.57
N ARG A 124 -7.48 -23.30 14.39
CA ARG A 124 -8.56 -23.38 15.38
C ARG A 124 -9.12 -22.02 15.81
N TYR A 125 -9.15 -21.05 14.90
CA TYR A 125 -9.84 -19.78 15.12
C TYR A 125 -10.68 -19.37 13.90
N ALA A 126 -11.62 -18.46 14.13
CA ALA A 126 -12.41 -17.83 13.09
C ALA A 126 -12.78 -16.41 13.52
N TYR A 127 -13.14 -15.57 12.56
CA TYR A 127 -13.72 -14.26 12.82
C TYR A 127 -15.24 -14.35 12.83
N GLN A 128 -15.88 -13.59 13.72
CA GLN A 128 -17.31 -13.39 13.66
C GLN A 128 -17.69 -12.69 12.34
N ASP A 129 -18.72 -13.22 11.68
CA ASP A 129 -19.31 -12.58 10.51
C ASP A 129 -20.00 -11.28 10.91
N VAL A 130 -19.51 -10.19 10.34
CA VAL A 130 -20.06 -8.84 10.51
C VAL A 130 -20.18 -8.18 9.13
N GLY A 131 -21.14 -7.26 8.99
CA GLY A 131 -21.37 -6.56 7.74
C GLY A 131 -20.13 -5.84 7.22
N LEU A 132 -20.02 -5.72 5.90
CA LEU A 132 -18.96 -5.01 5.20
C LEU A 132 -19.52 -3.71 4.58
N PRO A 133 -19.74 -2.64 5.38
CA PRO A 133 -20.39 -1.42 4.90
C PRO A 133 -19.60 -0.71 3.79
N TRP A 134 -18.29 -0.95 3.70
CA TRP A 134 -17.41 -0.40 2.67
C TRP A 134 -17.49 -1.14 1.33
N LEU A 135 -18.16 -2.30 1.24
CA LEU A 135 -18.16 -3.13 0.03
C LEU A 135 -18.72 -2.40 -1.21
N ASN A 136 -19.72 -1.54 -0.99
CA ASN A 136 -20.35 -0.74 -2.05
C ASN A 136 -19.92 0.73 -2.01
N ALA A 137 -18.92 1.09 -1.21
CA ALA A 137 -18.44 2.47 -1.07
C ALA A 137 -17.47 2.86 -2.20
N LYS A 138 -17.91 2.68 -3.46
CA LYS A 138 -17.12 3.07 -4.63
C LYS A 138 -17.05 4.61 -4.72
N PRO A 139 -15.86 5.21 -4.90
CA PRO A 139 -15.72 6.64 -5.15
C PRO A 139 -16.58 7.12 -6.32
N ALA A 140 -17.21 8.28 -6.15
CA ALA A 140 -17.93 8.96 -7.22
C ALA A 140 -16.96 9.82 -8.05
N LYS A 141 -17.18 9.86 -9.37
CA LYS A 141 -16.39 10.70 -10.27
C LYS A 141 -16.51 12.18 -9.88
N THR A 142 -15.39 12.87 -9.81
CA THR A 142 -15.37 14.32 -9.60
C THR A 142 -15.55 15.02 -10.95
N ALA A 143 -16.37 16.08 -10.99
CA ALA A 143 -16.50 16.90 -12.19
C ALA A 143 -15.31 17.87 -12.29
N GLY A 144 -14.69 17.95 -13.47
CA GLY A 144 -13.60 18.89 -13.73
C GLY A 144 -12.69 18.44 -14.86
N THR A 145 -11.76 19.33 -15.20
CA THR A 145 -10.65 19.02 -16.12
C THR A 145 -9.42 18.63 -15.30
N PRO A 146 -8.68 17.58 -15.70
CA PRO A 146 -7.43 17.22 -15.05
C PRO A 146 -6.44 18.38 -15.05
N VAL A 147 -5.73 18.55 -13.93
CA VAL A 147 -4.62 19.51 -13.83
C VAL A 147 -3.47 19.01 -14.71
N PRO A 148 -2.86 19.86 -15.56
CA PRO A 148 -1.76 19.46 -16.41
C PRO A 148 -0.50 19.09 -15.60
N ALA A 149 0.40 18.35 -16.24
CA ALA A 149 1.71 18.03 -15.66
C ALA A 149 2.53 19.31 -15.40
N THR A 150 3.35 19.31 -14.35
CA THR A 150 4.14 20.49 -13.93
C THR A 150 5.43 20.67 -14.74
N GLY A 151 5.69 19.79 -15.72
CA GLY A 151 6.95 19.76 -16.47
C GLY A 151 8.15 19.25 -15.66
N ALA A 152 7.93 18.82 -14.41
CA ALA A 152 8.97 18.26 -13.55
C ALA A 152 9.49 16.91 -14.11
N SER A 153 10.81 16.76 -14.15
CA SER A 153 11.49 15.51 -14.50
C SER A 153 11.75 14.69 -13.23
N LEU A 154 11.57 13.37 -13.30
CA LEU A 154 12.03 12.45 -12.26
C LEU A 154 13.52 12.11 -12.50
N PRO A 155 14.33 11.87 -11.44
CA PRO A 155 13.95 11.82 -10.04
C PRO A 155 13.60 13.19 -9.46
N ALA A 156 12.57 13.25 -8.61
CA ALA A 156 12.12 14.49 -7.98
C ALA A 156 11.92 14.32 -6.48
N LYS A 157 12.27 15.36 -5.72
CA LYS A 157 11.96 15.48 -4.30
C LYS A 157 10.48 15.83 -4.12
N LEU A 158 9.83 15.27 -3.10
CA LEU A 158 8.41 15.54 -2.82
C LEU A 158 8.22 16.61 -1.74
N ASP A 159 8.96 17.72 -1.79
CA ASP A 159 8.69 18.89 -0.94
C ASP A 159 7.43 19.67 -1.37
N GLU A 160 7.04 19.52 -2.64
CA GLU A 160 5.76 19.99 -3.18
C GLU A 160 5.07 18.93 -4.05
N THR A 161 3.90 19.26 -4.60
CA THR A 161 3.16 18.34 -5.49
C THR A 161 3.87 18.21 -6.84
N VAL A 162 4.28 16.98 -7.17
CA VAL A 162 4.88 16.66 -8.47
C VAL A 162 3.82 16.07 -9.39
N ARG A 163 3.67 16.59 -10.62
CA ARG A 163 2.74 16.05 -11.62
C ARG A 163 3.49 15.59 -12.87
N VAL A 164 3.36 14.31 -13.18
CA VAL A 164 4.09 13.66 -14.28
C VAL A 164 3.10 13.14 -15.31
N ALA A 165 3.33 13.44 -16.59
CA ALA A 165 2.59 12.83 -17.68
C ALA A 165 3.12 11.41 -17.94
N VAL A 166 2.25 10.41 -17.88
CA VAL A 166 2.61 8.99 -18.04
C VAL A 166 1.88 8.42 -19.26
N THR A 167 2.66 7.86 -20.18
CA THR A 167 2.10 7.22 -21.39
C THR A 167 1.68 5.80 -21.07
N ARG A 168 0.42 5.46 -21.34
CA ARG A 168 -0.13 4.12 -21.13
C ARG A 168 0.24 3.21 -22.31
N PRO A 169 0.71 1.98 -22.08
CA PRO A 169 1.06 1.08 -23.18
C PRO A 169 -0.15 0.68 -24.03
N ARG A 170 -1.29 0.39 -23.40
CA ARG A 170 -2.57 0.05 -24.05
C ARG A 170 -3.69 0.97 -23.56
N VAL A 171 -4.70 1.17 -24.41
CA VAL A 171 -5.91 1.97 -24.14
C VAL A 171 -7.14 1.21 -24.61
N SER A 172 -8.33 1.60 -24.14
CA SER A 172 -9.61 1.04 -24.57
C SER A 172 -9.66 -0.49 -24.49
N ARG A 173 -9.10 -1.06 -23.41
CA ARG A 173 -9.02 -2.52 -23.24
C ARG A 173 -10.42 -3.11 -23.06
N SER A 174 -10.65 -4.28 -23.67
CA SER A 174 -11.88 -5.03 -23.49
C SER A 174 -12.06 -5.49 -22.04
N GLN A 175 -13.30 -5.79 -21.64
CA GLN A 175 -13.59 -6.33 -20.30
C GLN A 175 -12.87 -7.66 -20.04
N LYS A 176 -12.63 -8.46 -21.08
CA LYS A 176 -11.85 -9.70 -20.99
C LYS A 176 -10.40 -9.41 -20.64
N GLU A 177 -9.74 -8.51 -21.36
CA GLU A 177 -8.35 -8.12 -21.08
C GLU A 177 -8.21 -7.50 -19.68
N LYS A 178 -9.18 -6.70 -19.24
CA LYS A 178 -9.20 -6.11 -17.89
C LYS A 178 -9.41 -7.13 -16.77
N ALA A 179 -10.10 -8.23 -17.05
CA ALA A 179 -10.29 -9.32 -16.10
C ALA A 179 -9.03 -10.20 -15.98
N GLU A 180 -8.36 -10.44 -17.11
CA GLU A 180 -7.12 -11.24 -17.17
C GLU A 180 -5.92 -10.46 -16.60
N GLU A 181 -5.75 -9.19 -16.98
CA GLU A 181 -4.60 -8.37 -16.60
C GLU A 181 -5.04 -7.06 -15.92
N GLU A 182 -4.53 -6.83 -14.72
CA GLU A 182 -4.68 -5.55 -14.03
C GLU A 182 -3.66 -4.54 -14.58
N GLU A 183 -4.11 -3.35 -14.92
CA GLU A 183 -3.24 -2.22 -15.22
C GLU A 183 -2.80 -1.56 -13.92
N VAL A 184 -1.49 -1.52 -13.71
CA VAL A 184 -0.87 -1.14 -12.45
C VAL A 184 -0.01 0.09 -12.67
N LEU A 185 -0.28 1.14 -11.89
CA LEU A 185 0.60 2.29 -11.74
C LEU A 185 1.73 1.92 -10.77
N VAL A 186 2.96 2.06 -11.22
CA VAL A 186 4.16 1.80 -10.42
C VAL A 186 4.86 3.12 -10.12
N VAL A 187 5.09 3.38 -8.83
CA VAL A 187 5.95 4.47 -8.35
C VAL A 187 7.23 3.82 -7.86
N GLU A 188 8.32 4.00 -8.59
CA GLU A 188 9.59 3.31 -8.39
C GLU A 188 10.67 4.25 -7.84
N GLY A 189 11.69 3.66 -7.22
CA GLY A 189 12.81 4.41 -6.65
C GLY A 189 12.37 5.41 -5.59
N ILE A 190 11.40 5.03 -4.74
CA ILE A 190 10.98 5.84 -3.59
C ILE A 190 12.11 5.74 -2.56
N GLU A 191 12.95 6.76 -2.48
CA GLU A 191 14.04 6.86 -1.53
C GLU A 191 13.65 7.77 -0.36
N ILE A 192 13.78 7.25 0.86
CA ILE A 192 13.46 7.94 2.11
C ILE A 192 14.77 8.17 2.86
N ALA A 193 15.22 9.42 2.87
CA ALA A 193 16.49 9.81 3.48
C ALA A 193 16.45 9.71 5.02
N ASP A 194 15.29 9.93 5.63
CA ASP A 194 15.08 9.82 7.08
C ASP A 194 13.81 9.01 7.37
N HIS A 195 13.98 7.69 7.50
CA HIS A 195 12.89 6.76 7.81
C HIS A 195 12.57 6.67 9.31
N SER A 196 13.08 7.60 10.13
CA SER A 196 12.61 7.80 11.51
C SER A 196 11.35 8.65 11.60
N ARG A 197 10.92 9.24 10.47
CA ARG A 197 9.72 10.06 10.36
C ARG A 197 8.62 9.29 9.65
N TYR A 198 7.38 9.50 10.10
CA TYR A 198 6.22 9.00 9.39
C TYR A 198 6.11 9.70 8.03
N VAL A 199 6.17 8.91 6.96
CA VAL A 199 6.11 9.40 5.58
C VAL A 199 4.75 9.06 5.01
N LYS A 200 4.09 10.07 4.40
CA LYS A 200 2.87 9.84 3.64
C LYS A 200 2.80 10.77 2.42
N PHE A 201 2.48 10.21 1.27
CA PHE A 201 2.03 10.96 0.11
C PHE A 201 0.90 10.22 -0.59
N ASP A 202 0.01 10.99 -1.20
CA ASP A 202 -1.13 10.48 -1.96
C ASP A 202 -0.78 10.44 -3.45
N VAL A 203 -1.38 9.49 -4.16
CA VAL A 203 -1.21 9.30 -5.59
C VAL A 203 -2.56 9.45 -6.27
N TYR A 204 -2.66 10.43 -7.17
CA TYR A 204 -3.86 10.66 -7.96
C TYR A 204 -3.57 10.47 -9.45
N VAL A 205 -4.58 10.02 -10.18
CA VAL A 205 -4.59 9.91 -11.64
C VAL A 205 -5.62 10.89 -12.18
N ASN A 206 -5.20 11.78 -13.07
CA ASN A 206 -6.02 12.84 -13.67
C ASN A 206 -6.76 13.70 -12.62
N GLN A 207 -6.08 14.03 -11.52
CA GLN A 207 -6.59 14.88 -10.44
C GLN A 207 -7.16 16.20 -10.99
N CYS A 208 -8.39 16.55 -10.60
CA CYS A 208 -9.03 17.82 -10.96
C CYS A 208 -8.69 18.92 -9.94
N ALA A 209 -8.69 20.19 -10.34
CA ALA A 209 -8.45 21.33 -9.44
C ALA A 209 -9.66 21.71 -8.56
N ALA A 210 -10.78 20.96 -8.65
CA ALA A 210 -12.01 21.31 -7.94
C ALA A 210 -11.88 21.10 -6.43
N ALA A 211 -12.58 21.94 -5.64
CA ALA A 211 -12.63 21.78 -4.19
C ALA A 211 -13.13 20.37 -3.81
N GLY A 212 -12.37 19.65 -2.98
CA GLY A 212 -12.67 18.28 -2.58
C GLY A 212 -12.04 17.17 -3.44
N ALA A 213 -11.36 17.52 -4.54
CA ALA A 213 -10.64 16.56 -5.41
C ALA A 213 -9.34 15.99 -4.80
N ASP A 214 -8.98 16.45 -3.60
CA ASP A 214 -7.74 16.08 -2.88
C ASP A 214 -8.02 15.15 -1.69
N GLY A 215 -9.19 14.51 -1.67
CA GLY A 215 -9.58 13.57 -0.62
C GLY A 215 -9.28 12.12 -1.00
N ALA A 216 -9.02 11.27 0.00
CA ALA A 216 -8.82 9.83 -0.19
C ALA A 216 -10.05 9.10 -0.78
N ALA A 217 -11.23 9.75 -0.76
CA ALA A 217 -12.48 9.24 -1.34
C ALA A 217 -12.74 9.77 -2.77
N ALA A 218 -11.83 10.54 -3.35
CA ALA A 218 -11.94 10.99 -4.74
C ALA A 218 -11.76 9.80 -5.70
N ALA A 219 -12.52 9.77 -6.81
CA ALA A 219 -12.37 8.73 -7.82
C ALA A 219 -10.99 8.76 -8.51
N GLU A 220 -10.34 9.92 -8.50
CA GLU A 220 -9.00 10.14 -9.03
C GLU A 220 -7.90 9.58 -8.10
N CYS A 221 -8.22 9.24 -6.85
CA CYS A 221 -7.26 8.72 -5.87
C CYS A 221 -6.92 7.25 -6.16
N ALA A 222 -5.68 6.98 -6.57
CA ALA A 222 -5.17 5.63 -6.76
C ALA A 222 -4.79 4.96 -5.43
N GLY A 223 -4.40 5.76 -4.43
CA GLY A 223 -4.03 5.32 -3.09
C GLY A 223 -3.03 6.26 -2.42
N SER A 224 -2.38 5.76 -1.38
CA SER A 224 -1.29 6.47 -0.69
C SER A 224 -0.13 5.51 -0.42
N VAL A 225 1.07 6.06 -0.40
CA VAL A 225 2.22 5.44 0.26
C VAL A 225 2.23 5.97 1.69
N ALA A 226 2.20 5.08 2.68
CA ALA A 226 2.22 5.44 4.09
C ALA A 226 3.18 4.50 4.83
N ILE A 227 4.29 5.06 5.32
CA ILE A 227 5.39 4.29 5.89
C ILE A 227 5.58 4.71 7.33
N THR A 228 5.29 3.76 8.23
CA THR A 228 5.49 3.91 9.66
C THR A 228 6.99 3.81 9.99
N PRO A 229 7.51 4.66 10.89
CA PRO A 229 8.90 4.61 11.31
C PRO A 229 9.35 3.24 11.84
N HIS A 230 10.57 2.84 11.45
CA HIS A 230 11.23 1.59 11.84
C HIS A 230 12.56 1.83 12.58
N VAL A 231 12.63 2.80 13.50
CA VAL A 231 13.90 3.10 14.20
C VAL A 231 13.72 3.78 15.54
N VAL A 232 14.71 3.55 16.40
CA VAL A 232 15.00 4.34 17.60
C VAL A 232 16.01 5.43 17.22
N LYS A 233 15.69 6.71 17.42
CA LYS A 233 16.69 7.79 17.32
C LYS A 233 17.73 7.62 18.44
N HIS A 234 18.88 7.02 18.14
CA HIS A 234 20.04 7.07 19.04
C HIS A 234 20.79 8.38 18.82
N GLU A 235 20.97 9.18 19.87
CA GLU A 235 21.68 10.48 19.87
C GLU A 235 23.13 10.44 19.31
N LYS A 236 23.70 9.26 19.03
CA LYS A 236 25.12 9.08 18.67
C LYS A 236 25.41 8.42 17.32
N LYS A 237 24.41 8.02 16.52
CA LYS A 237 24.66 7.51 15.16
C LYS A 237 24.10 8.47 14.12
N LYS A 238 25.00 9.10 13.37
CA LYS A 238 24.66 9.84 12.14
C LYS A 238 24.05 8.85 11.14
N GLY A 239 22.76 9.04 10.85
CA GLY A 239 22.05 8.41 9.73
C GLY A 239 21.61 6.98 10.03
N SER A 240 20.31 6.78 10.19
CA SER A 240 19.73 5.57 9.64
C SER A 240 19.91 5.67 8.11
N GLY A 241 20.42 4.63 7.44
CA GLY A 241 20.63 4.68 5.99
C GLY A 241 19.34 5.03 5.23
N SER A 242 19.44 5.52 3.99
CA SER A 242 18.22 5.72 3.20
C SER A 242 17.53 4.37 2.93
N VAL A 243 16.21 4.35 3.02
CA VAL A 243 15.39 3.19 2.65
C VAL A 243 14.89 3.40 1.23
N LYS A 244 14.86 2.33 0.43
CA LYS A 244 14.36 2.35 -0.93
C LYS A 244 13.22 1.37 -1.07
N THR A 245 12.14 1.82 -1.68
CA THR A 245 10.97 0.97 -1.93
C THR A 245 10.29 1.35 -3.24
N ALA A 246 9.21 0.63 -3.55
CA ALA A 246 8.31 0.91 -4.66
C ALA A 246 6.86 0.71 -4.23
N ALA A 247 5.95 1.45 -4.85
CA ALA A 247 4.52 1.33 -4.61
C ALA A 247 3.79 0.97 -5.90
N ARG A 248 2.73 0.15 -5.77
CA ARG A 248 1.94 -0.34 -6.89
C ARG A 248 0.46 -0.13 -6.63
N PHE A 249 -0.24 0.44 -7.59
CA PHE A 249 -1.66 0.77 -7.48
C PHE A 249 -2.40 0.18 -8.68
N GLY A 250 -3.39 -0.69 -8.43
CA GLY A 250 -4.31 -1.13 -9.48
C GLY A 250 -5.21 0.03 -9.91
N ILE A 251 -5.14 0.42 -11.18
CA ILE A 251 -5.85 1.60 -11.70
C ILE A 251 -6.90 1.27 -12.75
N THR A 252 -7.17 -0.01 -13.05
CA THR A 252 -8.15 -0.36 -14.09
C THR A 252 -9.56 0.16 -13.77
N ASP A 253 -10.05 -0.08 -12.54
CA ASP A 253 -11.36 0.43 -12.10
C ASP A 253 -11.37 1.97 -12.01
N LEU A 254 -10.22 2.54 -11.64
CA LEU A 254 -10.05 3.98 -11.52
C LEU A 254 -10.26 4.62 -12.89
N LEU A 255 -9.54 4.17 -13.91
CA LEU A 255 -9.59 4.70 -15.27
C LEU A 255 -11.00 4.59 -15.86
N ASP A 256 -11.70 3.49 -15.62
CA ASP A 256 -13.11 3.33 -16.02
C ASP A 256 -14.01 4.34 -15.31
N THR A 257 -13.79 4.59 -14.02
CA THR A 257 -14.61 5.48 -13.20
C THR A 257 -14.43 6.95 -13.60
N ILE A 258 -13.20 7.37 -13.86
CA ILE A 258 -12.91 8.74 -14.30
C ILE A 258 -13.15 8.94 -15.81
N GLY A 259 -13.33 7.86 -16.57
CA GLY A 259 -13.58 7.90 -18.01
C GLY A 259 -12.32 8.14 -18.86
N ALA A 260 -11.15 7.74 -18.36
CA ALA A 260 -9.85 7.94 -18.99
C ALA A 260 -9.32 6.70 -19.73
N ASP A 261 -10.11 5.63 -19.87
CA ASP A 261 -9.62 4.38 -20.47
C ASP A 261 -9.17 4.52 -21.94
N ALA A 262 -9.75 5.46 -22.70
CA ALA A 262 -9.33 5.75 -24.07
C ALA A 262 -8.11 6.70 -24.16
N GLU A 263 -7.69 7.32 -23.06
CA GLU A 263 -6.61 8.30 -23.06
C GLU A 263 -5.24 7.61 -23.12
N LYS A 264 -4.42 8.00 -24.10
CA LYS A 264 -3.05 7.48 -24.27
C LYS A 264 -2.09 7.96 -23.19
N THR A 265 -2.34 9.14 -22.64
CA THR A 265 -1.50 9.77 -21.62
C THR A 265 -2.40 10.21 -20.48
N ILE A 266 -1.98 9.88 -19.26
CA ILE A 266 -2.61 10.33 -18.02
C ILE A 266 -1.65 11.23 -17.24
N VAL A 267 -2.15 12.05 -16.33
CA VAL A 267 -1.33 12.83 -15.40
C VAL A 267 -1.38 12.18 -14.03
N VAL A 268 -0.22 11.82 -13.50
CA VAL A 268 -0.06 11.29 -12.14
C VAL A 268 0.40 12.41 -11.22
N SER A 269 -0.38 12.70 -10.19
CA SER A 269 -0.01 13.64 -9.12
C SER A 269 0.51 12.89 -7.91
N LEU A 270 1.72 13.22 -7.48
CA LEU A 270 2.31 12.78 -6.21
C LEU A 270 2.19 13.94 -5.22
N VAL A 271 1.31 13.79 -4.23
CA VAL A 271 0.93 14.87 -3.30
C VAL A 271 1.50 14.58 -1.92
N PRO A 272 2.59 15.23 -1.47
CA PRO A 272 3.14 15.00 -0.15
C PRO A 272 2.15 15.44 0.94
N ARG A 273 1.98 14.59 1.97
CA ARG A 273 1.11 14.86 3.14
C ARG A 273 1.90 14.93 4.44
N CYS A 274 2.89 14.06 4.59
CA CYS A 274 3.75 14.01 5.77
C CYS A 274 5.18 13.70 5.34
N ALA A 275 6.13 14.50 5.81
CA ALA A 275 7.57 14.31 5.61
C ALA A 275 7.99 14.12 4.13
N GLY A 276 7.33 14.79 3.19
CA GLY A 276 7.70 14.74 1.78
C GLY A 276 9.10 15.32 1.50
N ASP A 277 9.58 16.19 2.39
CA ASP A 277 10.92 16.79 2.35
C ASP A 277 12.07 15.78 2.52
N VAL A 278 11.78 14.53 2.89
CA VAL A 278 12.77 13.45 2.98
C VAL A 278 12.55 12.35 1.92
N VAL A 279 11.59 12.55 1.01
CA VAL A 279 11.25 11.57 -0.03
C VAL A 279 11.73 12.07 -1.39
N THR A 280 12.39 11.18 -2.13
CA THR A 280 12.67 11.34 -3.55
C THR A 280 12.02 10.19 -4.31
N VAL A 281 11.35 10.48 -5.43
CA VAL A 281 10.76 9.46 -6.31
C VAL A 281 11.58 9.38 -7.58
N GLY A 282 12.01 8.17 -7.94
CA GLY A 282 12.86 7.91 -9.10
C GLY A 282 12.11 7.82 -10.43
N GLY A 283 10.91 7.24 -10.42
CA GLY A 283 10.15 6.97 -11.64
C GLY A 283 8.67 6.73 -11.40
N VAL A 284 7.87 6.93 -12.45
CA VAL A 284 6.45 6.56 -12.49
C VAL A 284 6.16 5.91 -13.83
N SER A 285 5.60 4.70 -13.82
CA SER A 285 5.34 3.90 -15.01
C SER A 285 4.04 3.10 -14.91
N ILE A 286 3.62 2.49 -16.04
CA ILE A 286 2.46 1.59 -16.09
C ILE A 286 2.93 0.20 -16.51
N GLU A 287 2.50 -0.79 -15.74
CA GLU A 287 2.73 -2.22 -15.98
C GLU A 287 1.41 -3.00 -16.02
N TYR A 288 1.47 -4.27 -16.41
CA TYR A 288 0.31 -5.17 -16.38
C TYR A 288 0.62 -6.43 -15.61
N VAL A 289 -0.24 -6.75 -14.65
CA VAL A 289 -0.10 -7.90 -13.75
C VAL A 289 -1.21 -8.90 -14.04
N LYS A 290 -0.84 -10.16 -14.23
CA LYS A 290 -1.76 -11.29 -14.47
C LYS A 290 -2.32 -11.87 -13.17
#